data_AF-A0A246SQH6-F1
#
_entry.id   AF-A0A246SQH6-F1
#
_cell.length_a   1.000
_cell.length_b   1.000
_cell.length_c   1.000
_cell.angle_alpha   90.00
_cell.angle_beta   90.00
_cell.angle_gamma   90.00
#
_symmetry.space_group_name_H-M   'P 1'
#
loop_
_entity.id
_entity.type
_entity.pdbx_description
1 polymer ?
#
loop_
_entity_poly.entity_id
_entity_poly.type
_entity_poly.pdbx_seq_one_letter_code
_entity_poly.pdbx_strand_id
1 'polypeptide(L)'
;MIENPEDRREAARSYIESVGGKLHGFWYAFGEHDGWNLWEAPDNVSMAAVALAIGAGGALSSMETTVLLDVEDTIRALEKAKSVKYRPPAA
;
A
#
# COMPACT_ATOMS: atom_id res chain seq x y z
N MET A 1 11.71 -19.68 -8.76
CA MET A 1 10.98 -18.78 -9.69
C MET A 1 11.12 -19.19 -11.14
N ILE A 2 12.32 -19.52 -11.65
CA ILE A 2 12.48 -19.94 -13.07
C ILE A 2 12.10 -21.42 -13.25
N GLU A 3 12.53 -22.29 -12.33
CA GLU A 3 12.27 -23.73 -12.43
C GLU A 3 10.82 -24.11 -12.09
N ASN A 4 10.18 -23.32 -11.22
CA ASN A 4 8.76 -23.41 -10.90
C ASN A 4 8.18 -21.99 -10.84
N PRO A 5 7.53 -21.52 -11.92
CA PRO A 5 6.89 -20.21 -11.93
C PRO A 5 5.62 -20.27 -11.07
N GLU A 6 5.53 -19.36 -10.10
CA GLU A 6 4.39 -19.23 -9.20
C GLU A 6 3.63 -17.94 -9.50
N ASP A 7 2.30 -18.00 -9.47
CA ASP A 7 1.48 -16.80 -9.49
C ASP A 7 1.47 -16.14 -8.11
N ARG A 8 2.36 -15.16 -7.92
CA ARG A 8 2.46 -14.41 -6.65
C ARG A 8 1.18 -13.63 -6.31
N ARG A 9 0.24 -13.47 -7.25
CA ARG A 9 -1.05 -12.83 -6.99
C ARG A 9 -1.93 -13.69 -6.09
N GLU A 10 -1.83 -15.01 -6.18
CA GLU A 10 -2.58 -15.92 -5.32
C GLU A 10 -2.09 -15.84 -3.87
N ALA A 11 -0.76 -15.83 -3.68
CA ALA A 11 -0.17 -15.59 -2.37
C ALA A 11 -0.59 -14.20 -1.83
N ALA A 12 -0.54 -13.18 -2.68
CA ALA A 12 -0.97 -11.84 -2.32
C ALA A 12 -2.42 -11.76 -1.86
N ARG A 13 -3.33 -12.37 -2.62
CA ARG A 13 -4.75 -12.42 -2.28
C ARG A 13 -4.97 -13.11 -0.94
N SER A 14 -4.28 -14.22 -0.68
CA SER A 14 -4.46 -14.99 0.56
C SER A 14 -4.16 -14.17 1.82
N TYR A 15 -3.03 -13.46 1.90
CA TYR A 15 -2.71 -12.66 3.09
C TYR A 15 -3.48 -11.34 3.15
N ILE A 16 -3.94 -10.82 2.02
CA ILE A 16 -4.78 -9.61 1.98
C ILE A 16 -6.18 -9.91 2.49
N GLU A 17 -6.78 -11.00 2.03
CA GLU A 17 -8.13 -11.41 2.44
C GLU A 17 -8.16 -11.89 3.90
N SER A 18 -7.05 -12.42 4.44
CA SER A 18 -6.98 -12.84 5.84
C SER A 18 -7.14 -11.70 6.84
N VAL A 19 -6.89 -10.45 6.41
CA VAL A 19 -7.13 -9.23 7.19
C VAL A 19 -8.37 -8.46 6.72
N GLY A 20 -9.22 -9.07 5.89
CA GLY A 20 -10.43 -8.45 5.37
C GLY A 20 -10.19 -7.41 4.27
N GLY A 21 -9.02 -7.42 3.65
CA GLY A 21 -8.70 -6.55 2.51
C GLY A 21 -9.07 -7.17 1.16
N LYS A 22 -8.81 -6.44 0.08
CA LYS A 22 -9.02 -6.89 -1.30
C LYS A 22 -7.92 -6.39 -2.23
N LEU A 23 -7.36 -7.31 -3.01
CA LEU A 23 -6.40 -7.00 -4.06
C LEU A 23 -7.11 -6.44 -5.30
N HIS A 24 -6.78 -5.21 -5.71
CA HIS A 24 -7.25 -4.63 -6.97
C HIS A 24 -6.36 -5.01 -8.15
N GLY A 25 -5.06 -5.16 -7.92
CA GLY A 25 -4.14 -5.62 -8.96
C GLY A 25 -2.72 -5.79 -8.47
N PHE A 26 -1.94 -6.47 -9.30
CA PHE A 26 -0.55 -6.81 -9.06
C PHE A 26 0.17 -6.81 -10.40
N TRP A 27 1.28 -6.08 -10.47
CA TRP A 27 2.09 -5.92 -11.67
C TRP A 27 3.56 -6.12 -11.35
N TYR A 28 4.32 -6.41 -12.40
CA TYR A 28 5.77 -6.30 -12.36
C TYR A 28 6.22 -5.13 -13.22
N ALA A 29 7.30 -4.46 -12.83
CA ALA A 29 7.87 -3.34 -13.55
C ALA A 29 9.39 -3.47 -13.63
N PHE A 30 10.00 -2.85 -14.64
CA PHE A 30 11.43 -2.58 -14.61
C PHE A 30 11.65 -1.25 -13.89
N GLY A 31 12.62 -1.20 -12.98
CA GLY A 31 12.92 -0.02 -12.19
C GLY A 31 13.56 -0.37 -10.85
N GLU A 32 13.44 0.56 -9.89
CA GLU A 32 13.93 0.36 -8.52
C GLU A 32 13.16 -0.74 -7.78
N HIS A 33 11.85 -0.82 -8.00
CA HIS A 33 11.00 -1.90 -7.49
C HIS A 33 10.41 -2.71 -8.65
N ASP A 34 10.44 -4.03 -8.49
CA ASP A 34 9.99 -4.97 -9.51
C ASP A 34 8.55 -5.46 -9.29
N GLY A 35 7.99 -5.33 -8.10
CA GLY A 35 6.61 -5.71 -7.76
C GLY A 35 5.76 -4.54 -7.29
N TRP A 36 4.56 -4.43 -7.85
CA TRP A 36 3.60 -3.36 -7.55
C TRP A 36 2.24 -3.95 -7.28
N ASN A 37 1.64 -3.62 -6.13
CA ASN A 37 0.30 -4.07 -5.76
C ASN A 37 -0.58 -2.87 -5.38
N LEU A 38 -1.83 -2.90 -5.86
CA LEU A 38 -2.89 -2.02 -5.40
C LEU A 38 -3.91 -2.86 -4.67
N TRP A 39 -4.19 -2.52 -3.41
CA TRP A 39 -5.16 -3.24 -2.60
C TRP A 39 -5.77 -2.34 -1.53
N GLU A 40 -6.99 -2.66 -1.12
CA GLU A 40 -7.71 -1.99 -0.04
C GLU A 40 -7.59 -2.81 1.26
N ALA A 41 -7.32 -2.14 2.36
CA ALA A 41 -7.36 -2.70 3.71
C ALA A 41 -8.48 -2.01 4.52
N PRO A 42 -9.11 -2.68 5.49
CA PRO A 42 -10.18 -2.07 6.28
C PRO A 42 -9.69 -0.92 7.17
N ASP A 43 -8.42 -0.95 7.59
CA ASP A 43 -7.75 0.13 8.32
C ASP A 43 -6.22 0.04 8.18
N ASN A 44 -5.53 1.06 8.72
CA ASN A 44 -4.07 1.14 8.70
C ASN A 44 -3.40 0.02 9.53
N VAL A 45 -4.07 -0.51 10.55
CA VAL A 45 -3.52 -1.59 11.40
C VAL A 45 -3.48 -2.89 10.61
N SER A 46 -4.52 -3.17 9.83
CA SER A 46 -4.65 -4.33 8.96
C SER A 46 -3.61 -4.29 7.83
N MET A 47 -3.38 -3.12 7.23
CA MET A 47 -2.28 -2.92 6.29
C MET A 47 -0.93 -3.21 6.97
N ALA A 48 -0.65 -2.55 8.10
CA ALA A 48 0.62 -2.69 8.80
C ALA A 48 0.89 -4.14 9.23
N ALA A 49 -0.14 -4.88 9.67
CA ALA A 49 -0.01 -6.30 10.03
C ALA A 49 0.50 -7.15 8.85
N VAL A 50 -0.07 -6.96 7.66
CA VAL A 50 0.36 -7.65 6.44
C VAL A 50 1.79 -7.25 6.05
N ALA A 51 2.08 -5.94 6.00
CA ALA A 51 3.39 -5.43 5.64
C ALA A 51 4.51 -5.95 6.58
N LEU A 52 4.26 -5.93 7.90
CA LEU A 52 5.21 -6.41 8.89
C LEU A 52 5.42 -7.93 8.78
N ALA A 53 4.35 -8.71 8.57
CA ALA A 53 4.45 -10.16 8.39
C ALA A 53 5.29 -10.53 7.15
N ILE A 54 5.06 -9.86 6.02
CA ILE A 54 5.82 -10.08 4.78
C ILE A 54 7.27 -9.65 4.95
N GLY A 55 7.51 -8.47 5.53
CA GLY A 55 8.85 -7.95 5.79
C GLY A 55 9.66 -8.87 6.71
N ALA A 56 9.04 -9.42 7.75
CA ALA A 56 9.66 -10.39 8.66
C ALA A 56 9.97 -11.74 7.97
N GLY A 57 9.21 -12.11 6.93
CA GLY A 57 9.41 -13.34 6.18
C GLY A 57 10.63 -13.34 5.25
N GLY A 58 11.31 -12.20 5.06
CA GLY A 58 12.53 -12.09 4.26
C GLY A 58 12.35 -12.30 2.75
N ALA A 59 11.12 -12.44 2.28
CA ALA A 59 10.80 -12.65 0.86
C ALA A 59 10.97 -11.37 0.02
N LEU A 60 10.99 -10.19 0.67
CA LEU A 60 11.21 -8.89 0.05
C LEU A 60 12.53 -8.28 0.54
N SER A 61 13.36 -7.80 -0.39
CA SER A 61 14.60 -7.07 -0.06
C SER A 61 14.32 -5.66 0.46
N SER A 62 13.32 -5.00 -0.11
CA SER A 62 12.80 -3.69 0.31
C SER A 62 11.30 -3.60 0.00
N MET A 63 10.60 -2.73 0.72
CA MET A 63 9.17 -2.49 0.53
C MET A 63 8.85 -1.03 0.84
N GLU A 64 8.12 -0.39 -0.06
CA GLU A 64 7.52 0.92 0.14
C GLU A 64 5.99 0.77 0.19
N THR A 65 5.33 1.55 1.04
CA THR A 65 3.87 1.58 1.11
C THR A 65 3.38 3.01 1.07
N THR A 66 2.50 3.30 0.10
CA THR A 66 1.86 4.60 -0.05
C THR A 66 0.37 4.45 0.18
N VAL A 67 -0.14 5.16 1.20
CA VAL A 67 -1.59 5.24 1.43
C VAL A 67 -2.19 6.20 0.42
N LEU A 68 -3.18 5.72 -0.34
CA LEU A 68 -3.95 6.55 -1.25
C LEU A 68 -5.11 7.18 -0.51
N LEU A 69 -5.32 8.49 -0.73
CA LEU A 69 -6.56 9.15 -0.36
C LEU A 69 -7.55 9.01 -1.51
N ASP A 70 -8.79 8.72 -1.18
CA ASP A 70 -9.86 8.85 -2.16
C ASP A 70 -10.15 10.33 -2.44
N VAL A 71 -10.97 10.56 -3.46
CA VAL A 71 -11.30 11.92 -3.90
C VAL A 71 -12.11 12.64 -2.83
N GLU A 72 -13.02 11.93 -2.15
CA GLU A 72 -13.89 12.43 -1.11
C GLU A 72 -13.12 12.93 0.12
N ASP A 73 -12.15 12.16 0.60
CA ASP A 73 -11.27 12.53 1.71
C ASP A 73 -10.33 13.65 1.32
N THR A 74 -9.89 13.70 0.06
CA THR A 74 -9.14 14.85 -0.46
C THR A 74 -9.99 16.12 -0.42
N ILE A 75 -11.27 16.06 -0.80
CA ILE A 75 -12.19 17.20 -0.71
C ILE A 75 -12.41 17.60 0.76
N ARG A 76 -12.67 16.65 1.65
CA ARG A 76 -12.80 16.92 3.10
C ARG A 76 -11.52 17.55 3.67
N ALA A 77 -10.35 17.10 3.23
CA ALA A 77 -9.07 17.68 3.61
C ALA A 77 -8.93 19.13 3.13
N LEU A 78 -9.33 19.43 1.89
CA LEU A 78 -9.36 20.79 1.34
C LEU A 78 -10.34 21.71 2.09
N GLU A 79 -11.51 21.21 2.48
CA GLU A 79 -12.46 21.96 3.30
C GLU A 79 -11.88 22.26 4.69
N LYS A 80 -11.29 21.27 5.34
CA LYS A 80 -10.61 21.43 6.63
C LYS A 80 -9.43 22.41 6.53
N ALA A 81 -8.69 22.40 5.42
CA ALA A 81 -7.56 23.28 5.18
C ALA A 81 -7.93 24.77 5.22
N LYS A 82 -9.17 25.16 4.90
CA LYS A 82 -9.66 26.55 5.02
C LYS A 82 -9.52 27.13 6.44
N SER A 83 -9.51 26.27 7.46
CA SER A 83 -9.34 26.67 8.87
C SER A 83 -7.88 26.75 9.33
N VAL A 84 -6.93 26.27 8.52
CA VAL A 84 -5.51 26.21 8.87
C VAL A 84 -4.86 27.58 8.64
N LYS A 85 -4.48 28.25 9.73
CA LYS A 85 -3.77 29.53 9.70
C LYS A 85 -2.24 29.32 9.63
N TYR A 86 -1.77 28.77 8.51
CA TYR A 86 -0.34 28.60 8.28
C TYR A 86 0.32 29.95 7.97
N ARG A 87 1.44 30.25 8.64
CA ARG A 87 2.32 31.37 8.29
C ARG A 87 3.61 30.76 7.74
N PRO A 88 3.98 31.00 6.47
CA PRO A 88 5.24 30.51 5.96
C PRO A 88 6.41 31.09 6.78
N PRO A 89 7.47 30.31 7.03
CA PRO A 89 8.71 30.88 7.56
C PRO A 89 9.16 32.00 6.62
N ALA A 90 9.61 33.11 7.20
CA ALA A 90 10.11 34.25 6.43
C ALA A 90 11.24 33.77 5.49
N ALA A 91 11.20 34.23 4.24
CA ALA A 91 12.29 34.03 3.28
C ALA A 91 13.58 34.71 3.75
#